data_AF-A0AAV5VPV1-F1
#
_entry.id   AF-A0AAV5VPV1-F1
#
_cell.length_a   1.000
_cell.length_b   1.000
_cell.length_c   1.000
_cell.angle_alpha   90.00
_cell.angle_beta   90.00
_cell.angle_gamma   90.00
#
_symmetry.space_group_name_H-M   'P 1'
#
loop_
_entity.id
_entity.type
_entity.pdbx_description
1 polymer ?
#
loop_
_entity_poly.entity_id
_entity_poly.type
_entity_poly.pdbx_seq_one_letter_code
_entity_poly.pdbx_strand_id
1 'polypeptide(L)'
;MIGAGCLFFVALPSILCLVIGLLGLLFFPSLYQNIVYAILVLGHNDYTGSVSFSTQMFSKPPMINQMKFFMFNITNADEIIYEGAVPRLIEIGPYTYMESEEKRYLQYRDDDDQVFYENYKKWIYRPDLSCERCNYDDIVTLPNGPQVGVATALFDTRFYVSPAARKIISLALLALGEEAINSPQVGAVLFDGYPDPLLSAAHSGIVTVLSDIFNGGVNIIPLPVPDMHTFGYFNEYNNTRDENYWVHTGKKDITKVGRIVTWNDQTLLPEDWWTTTQARMINGSDTGSFAHVALTEKDVLPMFHSYMCRSFNAVYQGRREVAGIPSITFGVEPDEWDTTLEKNKGFRYKNDEQINYYPEWPTCPNWNASNCVATKDDPVDCFTDICNNCCQRGKVGDTYALPPGLFQMVCYPGRMKMSPFAILWSTPHFLYSPQAVVDSVVGLHPSVERHKPMIYDYEPMSGLVSQVSYRAQINMPFFSNKYVLQNSHLRSTLVPILYESDEAVLTDYAYSLYRIGFIYGPNFVLGFSIAFIFLSVCLAVLFVVLLRRRNRTIKLAL
;
A
#
# COMPACT_ATOMS: atom_id res chain seq x y z
N MET A 1 -62.63 35.60 30.31
CA MET A 1 -61.35 36.28 30.59
C MET A 1 -60.21 35.29 30.34
N ILE A 2 -59.23 35.60 29.49
CA ILE A 2 -58.00 34.78 29.39
C ILE A 2 -57.21 35.03 30.69
N GLY A 3 -57.22 34.06 31.60
CA GLY A 3 -56.53 34.18 32.89
C GLY A 3 -55.02 34.26 32.72
N ALA A 4 -54.33 34.95 33.64
CA ALA A 4 -52.87 35.10 33.63
C ALA A 4 -52.13 33.75 33.60
N GLY A 5 -52.70 32.70 34.20
CA GLY A 5 -52.16 31.33 34.12
C GLY A 5 -52.08 30.79 32.70
N CYS A 6 -53.05 31.09 31.84
CA CYS A 6 -53.10 30.59 30.45
C CYS A 6 -51.95 31.15 29.58
N LEU A 7 -51.50 32.36 29.87
CA LEU A 7 -50.32 32.97 29.23
C LEU A 7 -49.02 32.33 29.71
N PHE A 8 -48.95 31.97 31.00
CA PHE A 8 -47.80 31.29 31.59
C PHE A 8 -47.60 29.89 31.00
N PHE A 9 -48.70 29.16 30.76
CA PHE A 9 -48.69 27.84 30.12
C PHE A 9 -48.25 27.83 28.65
N VAL A 10 -48.18 28.99 27.97
CA VAL A 10 -47.65 29.10 26.60
C VAL A 10 -46.23 29.66 26.57
N ALA A 11 -45.94 30.64 27.43
CA ALA A 11 -44.62 31.26 27.50
C ALA A 11 -43.53 30.28 27.97
N LEU A 12 -43.81 29.47 29.01
CA LEU A 12 -42.81 28.58 29.58
C LEU A 12 -42.39 27.46 28.60
N PRO A 13 -43.31 26.76 27.92
CA PRO A 13 -42.94 25.80 26.88
C PRO A 13 -42.23 26.45 25.68
N SER A 14 -42.60 27.68 25.30
CA SER A 14 -41.93 28.43 24.22
C SER A 14 -40.45 28.67 24.57
N ILE A 15 -40.16 29.14 25.79
CA ILE A 15 -38.79 29.36 26.26
C ILE A 15 -38.03 28.04 26.36
N LEU A 16 -38.64 27.00 26.94
CA LEU A 16 -38.01 25.68 27.06
C LEU A 16 -37.64 25.10 25.69
N CYS A 17 -38.56 25.20 24.71
CA CYS A 17 -38.28 24.72 23.36
C CYS A 17 -37.15 25.52 22.69
N LEU A 18 -37.10 26.84 22.92
CA LEU A 18 -36.01 27.67 22.41
C LEU A 18 -34.66 27.25 23.00
N VAL A 19 -34.62 27.05 24.31
CA VAL A 19 -33.40 26.64 25.03
C VAL A 19 -32.94 25.27 24.54
N ILE A 20 -33.82 24.27 24.46
CA ILE A 20 -33.46 22.92 23.98
C ILE A 20 -32.94 22.99 22.54
N GLY A 21 -33.62 23.71 21.66
CA GLY A 21 -33.21 23.84 20.25
C GLY A 21 -31.88 24.59 20.09
N LEU A 22 -31.66 25.67 20.84
CA LEU A 22 -30.38 26.41 20.83
C LEU A 22 -29.25 25.58 21.44
N LEU A 23 -29.50 24.86 22.54
CA LEU A 23 -28.51 23.96 23.13
C LEU A 23 -28.12 22.87 22.13
N GLY A 24 -29.10 22.28 21.45
CA GLY A 24 -28.86 21.33 20.38
C GLY A 24 -27.99 21.90 19.27
N LEU A 25 -28.31 23.08 18.71
CA LEU A 25 -27.51 23.67 17.65
C LEU A 25 -26.08 24.06 18.07
N LEU A 26 -25.92 24.61 19.28
CA LEU A 26 -24.64 25.17 19.73
C LEU A 26 -23.70 24.12 20.32
N PHE A 27 -24.22 23.16 21.08
CA PHE A 27 -23.40 22.20 21.83
C PHE A 27 -23.29 20.83 21.16
N PHE A 28 -24.28 20.44 20.35
CA PHE A 28 -24.26 19.12 19.73
C PHE A 28 -23.06 18.86 18.83
N PRO A 29 -22.58 19.81 17.97
CA PRO A 29 -21.41 19.54 17.14
C PRO A 29 -20.18 19.11 17.94
N SER A 30 -19.87 19.84 19.02
CA SER A 30 -18.74 19.51 19.91
C SER A 30 -18.99 18.23 20.71
N LEU A 31 -20.21 18.01 21.19
CA LEU A 31 -20.57 16.78 21.89
C LEU A 31 -20.43 15.56 20.98
N TYR A 32 -20.96 15.65 19.77
CA TYR A 32 -20.90 14.61 18.75
C TYR A 32 -19.46 14.25 18.41
N GLN A 33 -18.61 15.24 18.15
CA GLN A 33 -17.19 15.04 17.90
C GLN A 33 -16.51 14.28 19.05
N ASN A 34 -16.76 14.68 20.30
CA ASN A 34 -16.20 13.99 21.47
C ASN A 34 -16.72 12.54 21.61
N ILE A 35 -17.99 12.28 21.27
CA ILE A 35 -18.56 10.93 21.25
C ILE A 35 -17.86 10.07 20.20
N VAL A 36 -17.68 10.59 18.98
CA VAL A 36 -16.97 9.87 17.91
C VAL A 36 -15.55 9.54 18.37
N TYR A 37 -14.83 10.50 18.94
CA TYR A 37 -13.45 10.30 19.40
C TYR A 37 -13.36 9.26 20.50
N ALA A 38 -14.28 9.26 21.46
CA ALA A 38 -14.33 8.26 22.52
C ALA A 38 -14.61 6.85 21.98
N ILE A 39 -15.45 6.72 20.95
CA ILE A 39 -15.75 5.43 20.33
C ILE A 39 -14.53 4.87 19.58
N LEU A 40 -13.67 5.72 19.01
CA LEU A 40 -12.53 5.32 18.20
C LEU A 40 -11.33 4.78 19.00
N VAL A 41 -11.25 5.06 20.31
CA VAL A 41 -10.14 4.59 21.15
C VAL A 41 -10.09 3.07 21.16
N LEU A 42 -8.91 2.50 20.90
CA LEU A 42 -8.68 1.05 20.95
C LEU A 42 -8.42 0.62 22.40
N GLY A 43 -9.34 -0.14 22.98
CA GLY A 43 -9.17 -0.64 24.33
C GLY A 43 -10.31 -1.54 24.79
N HIS A 44 -10.57 -1.48 26.09
CA HIS A 44 -11.68 -2.14 26.74
C HIS A 44 -12.79 -1.14 27.03
N ASN A 45 -14.01 -1.65 27.15
CA ASN A 45 -15.13 -0.88 27.64
C ASN A 45 -15.01 -0.73 29.17
N ASP A 46 -15.01 0.51 29.65
CA ASP A 46 -14.81 0.84 31.08
C ASP A 46 -15.86 0.21 32.01
N TYR A 47 -17.07 -0.09 31.51
CA TYR A 47 -18.17 -0.62 32.32
C TYR A 47 -18.19 -2.15 32.35
N THR A 48 -17.92 -2.80 31.22
CA THR A 48 -18.04 -4.27 31.09
C THR A 48 -16.70 -4.99 31.18
N GLY A 49 -15.58 -4.27 31.04
CA GLY A 49 -14.23 -4.84 30.90
C GLY A 49 -14.02 -5.63 29.61
N SER A 50 -15.05 -5.76 28.75
CA SER A 50 -14.94 -6.44 27.47
C SER A 50 -14.21 -5.57 26.44
N VAL A 51 -13.65 -6.19 25.41
CA VAL A 51 -13.05 -5.48 24.28
C VAL A 51 -14.05 -4.47 23.69
N SER A 52 -13.60 -3.22 23.50
CA SER A 52 -14.42 -2.13 22.95
C SER A 52 -14.88 -2.42 21.52
N PHE A 53 -15.93 -1.71 21.07
CA PHE A 53 -16.48 -1.88 19.73
C PHE A 53 -15.45 -1.55 18.63
N SER A 54 -14.70 -0.44 18.78
CA SER A 54 -13.60 -0.07 17.88
C SER A 54 -12.52 -1.13 17.83
N THR A 55 -12.10 -1.67 18.97
CA THR A 55 -11.10 -2.76 18.98
C THR A 55 -11.61 -4.02 18.29
N GLN A 56 -12.90 -4.35 18.41
CA GLN A 56 -13.47 -5.49 17.68
C GLN A 56 -13.42 -5.26 16.17
N MET A 57 -13.81 -4.08 15.70
CA MET A 57 -13.73 -3.72 14.28
C MET A 57 -12.29 -3.58 13.78
N PHE A 58 -11.38 -3.11 14.63
CA PHE A 58 -9.95 -3.06 14.34
C PHE A 58 -9.35 -4.46 14.17
N SER A 59 -9.68 -5.37 15.10
CA SER A 59 -9.14 -6.73 15.08
C SER A 59 -9.72 -7.61 13.99
N LYS A 60 -10.95 -7.36 13.58
CA LYS A 60 -11.61 -8.00 12.44
C LYS A 60 -12.29 -6.94 11.57
N PRO A 61 -11.54 -6.29 10.67
CA PRO A 61 -12.07 -5.27 9.79
C PRO A 61 -13.30 -5.80 9.03
N PRO A 62 -14.44 -5.08 9.06
CA PRO A 62 -15.65 -5.51 8.38
C PRO A 62 -15.59 -5.16 6.89
N MET A 63 -14.50 -5.55 6.22
CA MET A 63 -14.19 -5.27 4.82
C MET A 63 -14.27 -6.54 3.99
N ILE A 64 -14.73 -6.38 2.75
CA ILE A 64 -14.68 -7.37 1.69
C ILE A 64 -13.51 -6.95 0.80
N ASN A 65 -12.38 -7.65 0.92
CA ASN A 65 -11.21 -7.41 0.10
C ASN A 65 -11.19 -8.41 -1.07
N GLN A 66 -11.24 -7.88 -2.29
CA GLN A 66 -11.12 -8.64 -3.52
C GLN A 66 -9.77 -8.34 -4.19
N MET A 67 -8.81 -9.25 -4.03
CA MET A 67 -7.53 -9.17 -4.71
C MET A 67 -7.62 -9.81 -6.09
N LYS A 68 -7.42 -9.02 -7.15
CA LYS A 68 -7.45 -9.48 -8.54
C LYS A 68 -6.03 -9.46 -9.11
N PHE A 69 -5.53 -10.60 -9.56
CA PHE A 69 -4.22 -10.72 -10.20
C PHE A 69 -4.35 -10.78 -11.71
N PHE A 70 -3.56 -9.98 -12.41
CA PHE A 70 -3.46 -9.95 -13.86
C PHE A 70 -2.03 -10.32 -14.25
N MET A 71 -1.87 -11.44 -14.94
CA MET A 71 -0.59 -12.01 -15.32
C MET A 71 -0.15 -11.48 -16.68
N PHE A 72 1.15 -11.23 -16.87
CA PHE A 72 1.71 -10.89 -18.17
C PHE A 72 2.35 -12.12 -18.81
N ASN A 73 1.62 -12.78 -19.70
CA ASN A 73 2.08 -13.97 -20.38
C ASN A 73 3.01 -13.61 -21.56
N ILE A 74 4.23 -14.12 -21.54
CA ILE A 74 5.22 -13.97 -22.62
C ILE A 74 4.85 -14.87 -23.79
N THR A 75 4.79 -14.31 -25.00
CA THR A 75 4.39 -15.03 -26.22
C THR A 75 5.55 -15.44 -27.13
N ASN A 76 6.74 -14.90 -26.90
CA ASN A 76 7.92 -15.10 -27.74
C ASN A 76 9.18 -15.48 -26.94
N ALA A 77 9.05 -16.43 -26.02
CA ALA A 77 10.14 -16.83 -25.10
C ALA A 77 11.43 -17.23 -25.84
N ASP A 78 11.35 -18.06 -26.88
CA ASP A 78 12.52 -18.51 -27.64
C ASP A 78 13.23 -17.34 -28.33
N GLU A 79 12.49 -16.40 -28.93
CA GLU A 79 13.06 -15.20 -29.56
C GLU A 79 13.80 -14.33 -28.52
N ILE A 80 13.28 -14.24 -27.30
CA ILE A 80 13.91 -13.48 -26.21
C ILE A 80 15.22 -14.16 -25.79
N ILE A 81 15.18 -15.47 -25.53
CA ILE A 81 16.32 -16.23 -24.99
C ILE A 81 17.45 -16.33 -26.02
N TYR A 82 17.13 -16.65 -27.28
CA TYR A 82 18.15 -16.98 -28.28
C TYR A 82 18.52 -15.82 -29.21
N GLU A 83 17.63 -14.84 -29.40
CA GLU A 83 17.86 -13.73 -30.33
C GLU A 83 17.93 -12.35 -29.63
N GLY A 84 17.65 -12.28 -28.32
CA GLY A 84 17.59 -11.01 -27.60
C GLY A 84 16.42 -10.13 -28.06
N ALA A 85 15.33 -10.74 -28.54
CA ALA A 85 14.16 -10.03 -29.03
C ALA A 85 13.46 -9.23 -27.91
N VAL A 86 12.67 -8.23 -28.31
CA VAL A 86 11.82 -7.47 -27.38
C VAL A 86 10.71 -8.39 -26.85
N PRO A 87 10.48 -8.47 -25.53
CA PRO A 87 9.39 -9.25 -24.96
C PRO A 87 8.01 -8.80 -25.45
N ARG A 88 7.16 -9.75 -25.85
CA ARG A 88 5.77 -9.53 -26.23
C ARG A 88 4.83 -10.18 -25.23
N LEU A 89 4.05 -9.35 -24.55
CA LEU A 89 3.21 -9.74 -23.43
C LEU A 89 1.73 -9.71 -23.81
N ILE A 90 0.97 -10.66 -23.28
CA ILE A 90 -0.49 -10.65 -23.27
C ILE A 90 -0.94 -10.68 -21.82
N GLU A 91 -1.77 -9.73 -21.43
CA GLU A 91 -2.40 -9.71 -20.12
C GLU A 91 -3.47 -10.80 -20.02
N ILE A 92 -3.44 -11.59 -18.94
CA ILE A 92 -4.38 -12.68 -18.65
C ILE A 92 -4.91 -12.49 -17.22
N GLY A 93 -6.23 -12.41 -17.06
CA GLY A 93 -6.86 -12.25 -15.75
C GLY A 93 -8.26 -11.63 -15.84
N PRO A 94 -8.86 -11.28 -14.69
CA PRO A 94 -8.29 -11.45 -13.35
C PRO A 94 -8.40 -12.89 -12.82
N TYR A 95 -7.41 -13.31 -12.05
CA TYR A 95 -7.48 -14.42 -11.09
C TYR A 95 -7.79 -13.83 -9.71
N THR A 96 -8.96 -14.12 -9.16
CA THR A 96 -9.49 -13.40 -8.00
C THR A 96 -9.37 -14.22 -6.72
N TYR A 97 -8.86 -13.60 -5.66
CA TYR A 97 -8.80 -14.14 -4.31
C TYR A 97 -9.54 -13.21 -3.35
N MET A 98 -10.26 -13.81 -2.39
CA MET A 98 -10.77 -13.07 -1.23
C MET A 98 -9.68 -13.04 -0.17
N GLU A 99 -9.25 -11.85 0.22
CA GLU A 99 -8.39 -11.68 1.39
C GLU A 99 -9.27 -11.46 2.64
N SER A 100 -8.90 -12.10 3.74
CA SER A 100 -9.42 -11.78 5.07
C SER A 100 -8.26 -11.52 6.03
N GLU A 101 -8.39 -10.46 6.81
CA GLU A 101 -7.42 -10.03 7.81
C GLU A 101 -7.98 -10.23 9.24
N GLU A 102 -7.15 -10.71 10.16
CA GLU A 102 -7.46 -10.85 11.58
C GLU A 102 -6.25 -10.51 12.44
N LYS A 103 -6.35 -9.46 13.26
CA LYS A 103 -5.34 -9.09 14.24
C LYS A 103 -5.57 -9.89 15.52
N ARG A 104 -4.65 -10.82 15.81
CA ARG A 104 -4.72 -11.79 16.90
C ARG A 104 -3.81 -11.40 18.07
N TYR A 105 -4.04 -12.04 19.21
CA TYR A 105 -3.21 -11.93 20.42
C TYR A 105 -3.04 -10.51 20.97
N LEU A 106 -4.13 -9.75 21.03
CA LEU A 106 -4.12 -8.37 21.52
C LEU A 106 -3.56 -8.28 22.95
N GLN A 107 -2.53 -7.45 23.15
CA GLN A 107 -1.94 -7.19 24.47
C GLN A 107 -1.76 -5.68 24.66
N TYR A 108 -2.10 -5.16 25.83
CA TYR A 108 -2.01 -3.73 26.15
C TYR A 108 -0.84 -3.46 27.09
N ARG A 109 -0.22 -2.28 26.96
CA ARG A 109 0.71 -1.77 27.98
C ARG A 109 -0.04 -1.41 29.26
N ASP A 110 0.67 -1.33 30.38
CA ASP A 110 0.11 -0.96 31.70
C ASP A 110 -0.61 0.39 31.70
N ASP A 111 -0.25 1.30 30.79
CA ASP A 111 -0.85 2.62 30.65
C ASP A 111 -1.96 2.69 29.58
N ASP A 112 -2.29 1.55 28.95
CA ASP A 112 -3.25 1.39 27.85
C ASP A 112 -3.02 2.33 26.65
N ASP A 113 -1.83 2.91 26.48
CA ASP A 113 -1.54 3.84 25.38
C ASP A 113 -1.15 3.13 24.08
N GLN A 114 -0.75 1.86 24.20
CA GLN A 114 -0.32 1.03 23.09
C GLN A 114 -0.92 -0.36 23.16
N VAL A 115 -1.23 -0.90 21.99
CA VAL A 115 -1.72 -2.27 21.81
C VAL A 115 -0.81 -3.02 20.85
N PHE A 116 -0.44 -4.23 21.25
CA PHE A 116 0.27 -5.21 20.45
C PHE A 116 -0.71 -6.10 19.72
N TYR A 117 -0.35 -6.54 18.51
CA TYR A 117 -1.05 -7.61 17.80
C TYR A 117 -0.14 -8.33 16.80
N GLU A 118 -0.56 -9.53 16.43
CA GLU A 118 -0.05 -10.25 15.26
C GLU A 118 -1.11 -10.21 14.16
N ASN A 119 -0.75 -9.79 12.95
CA ASN A 119 -1.74 -9.58 11.92
C ASN A 119 -1.76 -10.71 10.89
N TYR A 120 -2.80 -11.54 10.96
CA TYR A 120 -2.94 -12.73 10.14
C TYR A 120 -3.77 -12.43 8.90
N LYS A 121 -3.28 -12.89 7.75
CA LYS A 121 -3.96 -12.77 6.46
C LYS A 121 -4.21 -14.13 5.85
N LYS A 122 -5.36 -14.28 5.21
CA LYS A 122 -5.79 -15.53 4.55
C LYS A 122 -6.36 -15.21 3.18
N TRP A 123 -6.01 -16.03 2.20
CA TRP A 123 -6.46 -15.89 0.82
C TRP A 123 -7.25 -17.12 0.39
N ILE A 124 -8.37 -16.88 -0.28
CA ILE A 124 -9.25 -17.93 -0.80
C ILE A 124 -9.53 -17.64 -2.27
N TYR A 125 -9.06 -18.51 -3.15
CA TYR A 125 -9.33 -18.40 -4.59
C TYR A 125 -10.83 -18.47 -4.89
N ARG A 126 -11.30 -17.60 -5.80
CA ARG A 126 -12.70 -17.51 -6.23
C ARG A 126 -12.82 -17.63 -7.74
N PRO A 127 -13.08 -18.85 -8.26
CA PRO A 127 -13.26 -19.04 -9.70
C PRO A 127 -14.48 -18.27 -10.23
N ASP A 128 -15.53 -18.10 -9.42
CA ASP A 128 -16.74 -17.37 -9.79
C ASP A 128 -16.57 -15.84 -9.89
N LEU A 129 -15.49 -15.31 -9.33
CA LEU A 129 -15.10 -13.89 -9.44
C LEU A 129 -13.88 -13.69 -10.36
N SER A 130 -13.35 -14.77 -10.94
CA SER A 130 -12.24 -14.73 -11.90
C SER A 130 -12.79 -14.57 -13.32
N CYS A 131 -11.93 -14.31 -14.31
CA CYS A 131 -12.38 -14.20 -15.69
C CYS A 131 -12.99 -15.52 -16.20
N GLU A 132 -13.96 -15.46 -17.13
CA GLU A 132 -14.74 -16.65 -17.58
C GLU A 132 -13.85 -17.80 -18.09
N ARG A 133 -12.68 -17.46 -18.66
CA ARG A 133 -11.72 -18.44 -19.20
C ARG A 133 -10.54 -18.71 -18.28
N CYS A 134 -10.48 -18.07 -17.12
CA CYS A 134 -9.38 -18.18 -16.17
C CYS A 134 -9.56 -19.43 -15.31
N ASN A 135 -8.58 -20.33 -15.34
CA ASN A 135 -8.50 -21.48 -14.46
C ASN A 135 -7.27 -21.39 -13.56
N TYR A 136 -7.40 -21.88 -12.34
CA TYR A 136 -6.31 -21.99 -11.38
C TYR A 136 -5.08 -22.70 -11.94
N ASP A 137 -5.32 -23.72 -12.77
CA ASP A 137 -4.29 -24.57 -13.39
C ASP A 137 -3.77 -24.03 -14.73
N ASP A 138 -4.18 -22.82 -15.15
CA ASP A 138 -3.70 -22.19 -16.37
C ASP A 138 -2.17 -22.08 -16.34
N ILE A 139 -1.53 -22.30 -17.48
CA ILE A 139 -0.09 -22.14 -17.63
C ILE A 139 0.21 -20.71 -18.07
N VAL A 140 1.18 -20.09 -17.41
CA VAL A 140 1.67 -18.76 -17.75
C VAL A 140 3.18 -18.80 -17.97
N THR A 141 3.63 -18.25 -19.09
CA THR A 141 5.05 -18.11 -19.42
C THR A 141 5.55 -16.75 -18.92
N LEU A 142 6.51 -16.73 -18.01
CA LEU A 142 6.98 -15.53 -17.31
C LEU A 142 8.45 -15.64 -16.89
N PRO A 143 9.09 -14.55 -16.41
CA PRO A 143 10.46 -14.59 -15.89
C PRO A 143 10.65 -15.63 -14.77
N ASN A 144 11.69 -16.45 -14.90
CA ASN A 144 12.03 -17.48 -13.91
C ASN A 144 12.70 -16.84 -12.67
N GLY A 145 11.93 -16.65 -11.60
CA GLY A 145 12.36 -15.93 -10.40
C GLY A 145 13.63 -16.47 -9.73
N PRO A 146 13.72 -17.77 -9.39
CA PRO A 146 14.93 -18.38 -8.84
C PRO A 146 16.17 -18.16 -9.70
N GLN A 147 16.07 -18.38 -11.01
CA GLN A 147 17.19 -18.22 -11.95
C GLN A 147 17.65 -16.77 -12.03
N VAL A 148 16.72 -15.82 -12.21
CA VAL A 148 17.03 -14.38 -12.30
C VAL A 148 17.59 -13.87 -10.96
N GLY A 149 17.09 -14.36 -9.83
CA GLY A 149 17.62 -14.08 -8.49
C GLY A 149 19.08 -14.47 -8.36
N VAL A 150 19.45 -15.70 -8.76
CA VAL A 150 20.86 -16.12 -8.76
C VAL A 150 21.69 -15.31 -9.76
N ALA A 151 21.18 -15.09 -10.97
CA ALA A 151 21.88 -14.36 -12.03
C ALA A 151 22.27 -12.94 -11.60
N THR A 152 21.39 -12.25 -10.88
CA THR A 152 21.63 -10.91 -10.31
C THR A 152 22.55 -10.95 -9.10
N ALA A 153 22.36 -11.93 -8.19
CA ALA A 153 23.20 -12.08 -6.99
C ALA A 153 24.70 -12.31 -7.30
N LEU A 154 25.06 -12.82 -8.49
CA LEU A 154 26.47 -12.95 -8.90
C LEU A 154 27.21 -11.61 -9.04
N PHE A 155 26.49 -10.50 -9.19
CA PHE A 155 27.04 -9.14 -9.24
C PHE A 155 27.10 -8.47 -7.87
N ASP A 156 26.31 -8.93 -6.91
CA ASP A 156 26.26 -8.36 -5.58
C ASP A 156 27.57 -8.61 -4.82
N THR A 157 28.27 -7.52 -4.53
CA THR A 157 29.58 -7.54 -3.88
C THR A 157 29.52 -8.04 -2.43
N ARG A 158 28.35 -8.02 -1.79
CA ARG A 158 28.15 -8.50 -0.42
C ARG A 158 28.35 -10.01 -0.27
N PHE A 159 28.14 -10.77 -1.35
CA PHE A 159 28.29 -12.23 -1.32
C PHE A 159 29.71 -12.70 -1.63
N TYR A 160 30.62 -11.82 -2.07
CA TYR A 160 32.04 -12.16 -2.34
C TYR A 160 32.22 -13.41 -3.23
N VAL A 161 31.36 -13.58 -4.24
CA VAL A 161 31.39 -14.77 -5.12
C VAL A 161 32.67 -14.78 -5.96
N SER A 162 33.53 -15.78 -5.75
CA SER A 162 34.80 -15.90 -6.46
C SER A 162 34.62 -16.16 -7.97
N PRO A 163 35.60 -15.83 -8.83
CA PRO A 163 35.52 -16.14 -10.26
C PRO A 163 35.34 -17.64 -10.57
N ALA A 164 35.88 -18.52 -9.73
CA ALA A 164 35.69 -19.97 -9.88
C ALA A 164 34.27 -20.39 -9.51
N ALA A 165 33.73 -19.87 -8.39
CA ALA A 165 32.36 -20.12 -7.95
C ALA A 165 31.34 -19.66 -9.00
N ARG A 166 31.54 -18.47 -9.61
CA ARG A 166 30.69 -17.98 -10.72
C ARG A 166 30.59 -18.97 -11.88
N LYS A 167 31.72 -19.57 -12.29
CA LYS A 167 31.75 -20.57 -13.37
C LYS A 167 31.03 -21.87 -12.97
N ILE A 168 31.22 -22.33 -11.73
CA ILE A 168 30.55 -23.52 -11.20
C ILE A 168 29.04 -23.30 -11.21
N ILE A 169 28.57 -22.16 -10.71
CA ILE A 169 27.14 -21.80 -10.68
C ILE A 169 26.58 -21.74 -12.10
N SER A 170 27.28 -21.09 -13.04
CA SER A 170 26.82 -21.05 -14.43
C SER A 170 26.68 -22.43 -15.06
N LEU A 171 27.64 -23.33 -14.84
CA LEU A 171 27.57 -24.70 -15.36
C LEU A 171 26.46 -25.51 -14.68
N ALA A 172 26.22 -25.29 -13.38
CA ALA A 172 25.13 -25.92 -12.65
C ALA A 172 23.76 -25.48 -13.16
N LEU A 173 23.56 -24.16 -13.37
CA LEU A 173 22.33 -23.64 -13.98
C LEU A 173 22.08 -24.28 -15.35
N LEU A 174 23.12 -24.37 -16.18
CA LEU A 174 23.00 -25.01 -17.50
C LEU A 174 22.68 -26.50 -17.41
N ALA A 175 23.33 -27.23 -16.50
CA ALA A 175 23.11 -28.66 -16.30
C ALA A 175 21.72 -28.99 -15.74
N LEU A 176 21.16 -28.09 -14.93
CA LEU A 176 19.80 -28.21 -14.39
C LEU A 176 18.71 -27.79 -15.38
N GLY A 177 19.09 -27.20 -16.53
CA GLY A 177 18.14 -26.66 -17.50
C GLY A 177 17.45 -25.38 -17.02
N GLU A 178 18.11 -24.62 -16.14
CA GLU A 178 17.59 -23.35 -15.62
C GLU A 178 17.73 -22.24 -16.65
N GLU A 179 16.60 -21.87 -17.24
CA GLU A 179 16.47 -20.76 -18.20
C GLU A 179 15.88 -19.51 -17.54
N ALA A 180 16.06 -18.34 -18.18
CA ALA A 180 15.54 -17.06 -17.67
C ALA A 180 14.01 -16.93 -17.74
N ILE A 181 13.33 -17.82 -18.45
CA ILE A 181 11.87 -17.87 -18.61
C ILE A 181 11.42 -19.30 -18.30
N ASN A 182 10.32 -19.44 -17.57
CA ASN A 182 9.66 -20.72 -17.33
C ASN A 182 8.14 -20.61 -17.55
N SER A 183 7.44 -21.75 -17.51
CA SER A 183 5.99 -21.84 -17.75
C SER A 183 5.24 -22.63 -16.66
N PRO A 184 5.18 -22.12 -15.43
CA PRO A 184 4.43 -22.72 -14.32
C PRO A 184 2.91 -22.48 -14.40
N GLN A 185 2.16 -23.14 -13.50
CA GLN A 185 0.73 -22.88 -13.28
C GLN A 185 0.51 -21.58 -12.50
N VAL A 186 -0.57 -20.85 -12.81
CA VAL A 186 -0.91 -19.57 -12.15
C VAL A 186 -1.09 -19.74 -10.64
N GLY A 187 -1.83 -20.76 -10.19
CA GLY A 187 -2.01 -21.02 -8.76
C GLY A 187 -0.69 -21.26 -8.01
N ALA A 188 0.25 -21.96 -8.65
CA ALA A 188 1.59 -22.21 -8.11
C ALA A 188 2.46 -20.96 -8.09
N VAL A 189 2.40 -20.11 -9.12
CA VAL A 189 3.11 -18.82 -9.17
C VAL A 189 2.64 -17.89 -8.08
N LEU A 190 1.34 -17.87 -7.80
CA LEU A 190 0.75 -17.00 -6.78
C LEU A 190 0.98 -17.56 -5.38
N PHE A 191 0.25 -18.59 -4.96
CA PHE A 191 0.17 -18.98 -3.53
C PHE A 191 0.65 -20.40 -3.20
N ASP A 192 0.57 -21.38 -4.11
CA ASP A 192 0.89 -22.78 -3.77
C ASP A 192 2.38 -23.11 -3.83
N GLY A 193 3.12 -22.36 -4.66
CA GLY A 193 4.50 -22.65 -5.00
C GLY A 193 4.67 -23.82 -5.97
N TYR A 194 5.69 -23.75 -6.84
CA TYR A 194 6.11 -24.87 -7.67
C TYR A 194 7.52 -25.34 -7.30
N PRO A 195 7.82 -26.64 -7.47
CA PRO A 195 9.18 -27.15 -7.29
C PRO A 195 10.08 -26.59 -8.38
N ASP A 196 11.21 -26.04 -7.97
CA ASP A 196 12.22 -25.46 -8.85
C ASP A 196 13.50 -26.32 -8.77
N PRO A 197 14.10 -26.74 -9.90
CA PRO A 197 15.29 -27.59 -9.90
C PRO A 197 16.47 -26.97 -9.15
N LEU A 198 16.69 -25.66 -9.30
CA LEU A 198 17.74 -24.92 -8.61
C LEU A 198 17.53 -24.88 -7.08
N LEU A 199 16.32 -24.54 -6.62
CA LEU A 199 15.98 -24.57 -5.19
C LEU A 199 16.10 -25.99 -4.62
N SER A 200 15.60 -26.99 -5.35
CA SER A 200 15.69 -28.39 -4.95
C SER A 200 17.14 -28.84 -4.81
N ALA A 201 18.00 -28.48 -5.76
CA ALA A 201 19.43 -28.76 -5.71
C ALA A 201 20.09 -28.05 -4.53
N ALA A 202 19.77 -26.77 -4.29
CA ALA A 202 20.32 -26.01 -3.17
C ALA A 202 19.99 -26.63 -1.79
N HIS A 203 18.82 -27.27 -1.66
CA HIS A 203 18.38 -27.93 -0.43
C HIS A 203 18.80 -29.41 -0.34
N SER A 204 19.37 -30.00 -1.39
CA SER A 204 19.73 -31.43 -1.44
C SER A 204 21.01 -31.82 -0.68
N GLY A 205 21.79 -30.83 -0.23
CA GLY A 205 23.10 -31.03 0.39
C GLY A 205 24.27 -31.19 -0.61
N ILE A 206 24.00 -31.16 -1.92
CA ILE A 206 25.05 -31.24 -2.95
C ILE A 206 26.09 -30.12 -2.81
N VAL A 207 25.66 -28.91 -2.42
CA VAL A 207 26.55 -27.75 -2.21
C VAL A 207 27.51 -28.02 -1.04
N THR A 208 27.03 -28.66 0.03
CA THR A 208 27.85 -29.06 1.19
C THR A 208 28.90 -30.09 0.76
N VAL A 209 28.50 -31.13 0.02
CA VAL A 209 29.43 -32.16 -0.48
C VAL A 209 30.51 -31.55 -1.38
N LEU A 210 30.13 -30.65 -2.29
CA LEU A 210 31.08 -29.96 -3.15
C LEU A 210 32.00 -29.03 -2.35
N SER A 211 31.48 -28.39 -1.30
CA SER A 211 32.27 -27.53 -0.41
C SER A 211 33.32 -28.33 0.37
N ASP A 212 32.96 -29.51 0.85
CA ASP A 212 33.87 -30.42 1.56
C ASP A 212 35.00 -30.91 0.63
N ILE A 213 34.66 -31.30 -0.60
CA ILE A 213 35.61 -31.85 -1.57
C ILE A 213 36.57 -30.77 -2.11
N PHE A 214 36.03 -29.61 -2.51
CA PHE A 214 36.77 -28.63 -3.31
C PHE A 214 37.25 -27.40 -2.53
N ASN A 215 36.76 -27.18 -1.31
CA ASN A 215 37.07 -25.96 -0.54
C ASN A 215 37.24 -26.23 0.96
N GLY A 216 37.57 -27.48 1.33
CA GLY A 216 37.91 -27.85 2.71
C GLY A 216 36.79 -27.57 3.72
N GLY A 217 35.53 -27.67 3.30
CA GLY A 217 34.35 -27.43 4.13
C GLY A 217 33.88 -25.98 4.19
N VAL A 218 34.57 -25.05 3.52
CA VAL A 218 34.11 -23.67 3.34
C VAL A 218 33.12 -23.62 2.19
N ASN A 219 31.98 -22.96 2.39
CA ASN A 219 30.91 -22.91 1.38
C ASN A 219 31.43 -22.37 0.03
N ILE A 220 31.36 -23.19 -1.02
CA ILE A 220 31.78 -22.82 -2.39
C ILE A 220 30.84 -21.84 -3.07
N ILE A 221 29.59 -21.75 -2.61
CA ILE A 221 28.55 -20.85 -3.14
C ILE A 221 28.08 -19.98 -1.99
N PRO A 222 28.69 -18.80 -1.78
CA PRO A 222 28.36 -17.90 -0.67
C PRO A 222 27.05 -17.13 -0.88
N LEU A 223 26.13 -17.67 -1.69
CA LEU A 223 24.79 -17.12 -1.88
C LEU A 223 23.87 -17.64 -0.77
N PRO A 224 23.07 -16.78 -0.12
CA PRO A 224 22.12 -17.23 0.89
C PRO A 224 21.04 -18.06 0.20
N VAL A 225 20.93 -19.33 0.62
CA VAL A 225 19.82 -20.19 0.18
C VAL A 225 18.57 -19.75 0.93
N PRO A 226 17.48 -19.36 0.24
CA PRO A 226 16.25 -18.99 0.91
C PRO A 226 15.65 -20.19 1.63
N ASP A 227 14.95 -19.93 2.74
CA ASP A 227 14.29 -20.97 3.54
C ASP A 227 12.93 -21.37 2.92
N MET A 228 12.90 -21.57 1.59
CA MET A 228 11.72 -21.97 0.85
C MET A 228 12.05 -23.19 -0.01
N HIS A 229 11.19 -24.19 0.00
CA HIS A 229 11.38 -25.41 -0.78
C HIS A 229 10.71 -25.37 -2.15
N THR A 230 9.73 -24.50 -2.32
CA THR A 230 9.02 -24.24 -3.59
C THR A 230 8.99 -22.74 -3.86
N PHE A 231 8.95 -22.34 -5.12
CA PHE A 231 8.89 -20.92 -5.50
C PHE A 231 7.46 -20.50 -5.84
N GLY A 232 7.03 -19.38 -5.26
CA GLY A 232 5.84 -18.62 -5.63
C GLY A 232 5.92 -17.25 -4.99
N TYR A 233 5.33 -16.22 -5.61
CA TYR A 233 5.46 -14.83 -5.15
C TYR A 233 4.81 -14.59 -3.79
N PHE A 234 3.74 -15.32 -3.50
CA PHE A 234 3.01 -15.30 -2.24
C PHE A 234 2.96 -16.70 -1.60
N ASN A 235 3.97 -17.54 -1.88
CA ASN A 235 4.09 -18.86 -1.28
C ASN A 235 4.29 -18.78 0.25
N GLU A 236 3.65 -19.69 0.98
CA GLU A 236 3.64 -19.77 2.44
C GLU A 236 3.06 -18.54 3.15
N TYR A 237 2.33 -17.67 2.45
CA TYR A 237 1.65 -16.54 3.09
C TYR A 237 0.33 -16.96 3.71
N ASN A 238 -0.35 -17.96 3.16
CA ASN A 238 -1.73 -18.25 3.50
C ASN A 238 -1.93 -18.61 4.99
N ASN A 239 -2.77 -17.84 5.67
CA ASN A 239 -3.06 -17.95 7.11
C ASN A 239 -1.79 -17.82 7.98
N THR A 240 -0.86 -16.97 7.55
CA THR A 240 0.33 -16.56 8.32
C THR A 240 0.24 -15.08 8.69
N ARG A 241 1.23 -14.58 9.44
CA ARG A 241 1.27 -13.22 9.97
C ARG A 241 2.25 -12.32 9.21
N ASP A 242 1.91 -11.04 9.01
CA ASP A 242 2.81 -10.01 8.45
C ASP A 242 3.61 -9.28 9.54
N GLU A 243 4.20 -10.09 10.42
CA GLU A 243 4.94 -9.73 11.64
C GLU A 243 4.09 -9.15 12.78
N ASN A 244 4.82 -8.72 13.81
CA ASN A 244 4.31 -8.19 15.05
C ASN A 244 4.19 -6.66 14.98
N TYR A 245 3.11 -6.11 15.50
CA TYR A 245 2.89 -4.67 15.54
C TYR A 245 2.69 -4.19 16.97
N TRP A 246 3.26 -3.03 17.27
CA TRP A 246 2.79 -2.16 18.35
C TRP A 246 2.21 -0.90 17.73
N VAL A 247 0.99 -0.54 18.09
CA VAL A 247 0.34 0.70 17.64
C VAL A 247 -0.22 1.50 18.81
N HIS A 248 -0.38 2.80 18.61
CA HIS A 248 -1.06 3.67 19.56
C HIS A 248 -2.56 3.39 19.60
N THR A 249 -3.12 3.37 20.81
CA THR A 249 -4.55 3.13 21.04
C THR A 249 -5.43 4.36 20.81
N GLY A 250 -4.84 5.55 20.86
CA GLY A 250 -5.58 6.82 20.86
C GLY A 250 -6.11 7.25 22.23
N LYS A 251 -5.83 6.49 23.31
CA LYS A 251 -6.35 6.77 24.66
C LYS A 251 -5.84 8.10 25.24
N LYS A 252 -4.54 8.38 25.12
CA LYS A 252 -3.96 9.66 25.55
C LYS A 252 -4.10 10.78 24.53
N ASP A 253 -4.00 10.42 23.24
CA ASP A 253 -4.06 11.34 22.13
C ASP A 253 -4.72 10.65 20.92
N ILE A 254 -5.98 11.01 20.67
CA ILE A 254 -6.79 10.40 19.62
C ILE A 254 -6.22 10.63 18.22
N THR A 255 -5.41 11.67 18.01
CA THR A 255 -4.78 11.94 16.71
C THR A 255 -3.73 10.89 16.32
N LYS A 256 -3.32 10.03 17.26
CA LYS A 256 -2.33 8.97 17.04
C LYS A 256 -2.95 7.58 16.90
N VAL A 257 -4.27 7.43 16.97
CA VAL A 257 -4.92 6.11 16.90
C VAL A 257 -4.45 5.31 15.69
N GLY A 258 -4.09 4.04 15.90
CA GLY A 258 -3.63 3.13 14.83
C GLY A 258 -2.23 3.43 14.27
N ARG A 259 -1.55 4.50 14.73
CA ARG A 259 -0.19 4.82 14.30
C ARG A 259 0.80 3.79 14.84
N ILE A 260 1.68 3.30 13.97
CA ILE A 260 2.70 2.31 14.30
C ILE A 260 3.75 2.91 15.22
N VAL A 261 4.07 2.17 16.28
CA VAL A 261 5.17 2.42 17.21
C VAL A 261 6.36 1.57 16.80
N THR A 262 6.14 0.26 16.61
CA THR A 262 7.14 -0.66 16.07
C THR A 262 6.50 -1.69 15.13
N TRP A 263 7.29 -2.15 14.16
CA TRP A 263 6.99 -3.31 13.33
C TRP A 263 8.13 -4.31 13.48
N ASN A 264 7.80 -5.53 13.90
CA ASN A 264 8.74 -6.55 14.35
C ASN A 264 9.83 -6.03 15.30
N ASP A 265 9.39 -5.30 16.33
CA ASP A 265 10.24 -4.66 17.35
C ASP A 265 11.24 -3.61 16.82
N GLN A 266 11.10 -3.19 15.56
CA GLN A 266 11.90 -2.13 14.95
C GLN A 266 11.10 -0.83 14.84
N THR A 267 11.78 0.29 15.08
CA THR A 267 11.28 1.66 14.79
C THR A 267 11.79 2.19 13.46
N LEU A 268 12.84 1.57 12.92
CA LEU A 268 13.46 1.87 11.63
C LEU A 268 13.71 0.57 10.89
N LEU A 269 13.48 0.60 9.57
CA LEU A 269 13.83 -0.51 8.70
C LEU A 269 15.36 -0.72 8.66
N PRO A 270 15.84 -1.91 8.27
CA PRO A 270 17.27 -2.21 8.18
C PRO A 270 18.09 -1.31 7.22
N GLU A 271 19.39 -1.17 7.46
CA GLU A 271 20.32 -0.36 6.63
C GLU A 271 20.63 -0.97 5.28
N ASP A 272 20.59 -2.30 5.20
CA ASP A 272 20.81 -3.05 3.98
C ASP A 272 19.64 -2.92 3.00
N TRP A 273 18.45 -2.54 3.49
CA TRP A 273 17.25 -2.28 2.69
C TRP A 273 17.28 -0.89 2.07
N TRP A 274 17.40 0.16 2.89
CA TRP A 274 17.36 1.55 2.44
C TRP A 274 18.53 2.36 2.97
N THR A 275 19.10 3.23 2.14
CA THR A 275 20.38 3.89 2.43
C THR A 275 20.25 5.13 3.31
N THR A 276 19.07 5.73 3.40
CA THR A 276 18.84 6.96 4.20
C THR A 276 17.93 6.69 5.37
N THR A 277 18.14 7.41 6.48
CA THR A 277 17.25 7.33 7.65
C THR A 277 15.79 7.63 7.28
N GLN A 278 15.54 8.61 6.40
CA GLN A 278 14.20 8.96 5.95
C GLN A 278 13.48 7.78 5.28
N ALA A 279 14.15 7.09 4.35
CA ALA A 279 13.58 5.94 3.66
C ALA A 279 13.34 4.73 4.59
N ARG A 280 14.08 4.66 5.70
CA ARG A 280 13.95 3.63 6.72
C ARG A 280 12.86 3.92 7.75
N MET A 281 12.29 5.12 7.79
CA MET A 281 11.26 5.46 8.79
C MET A 281 9.98 4.66 8.57
N ILE A 282 9.45 4.10 9.66
CA ILE A 282 8.15 3.43 9.70
C ILE A 282 7.12 4.48 10.14
N ASN A 283 6.49 5.13 9.16
CA ASN A 283 5.58 6.24 9.38
C ASN A 283 4.12 5.84 9.13
N GLY A 284 3.21 6.35 9.98
CA GLY A 284 1.77 6.25 9.77
C GLY A 284 1.11 5.03 10.40
N SER A 285 -0.08 4.69 9.89
CA SER A 285 -0.80 3.46 10.24
C SER A 285 -0.36 2.28 9.36
N ASP A 286 -0.88 1.09 9.66
CA ASP A 286 -0.81 -0.07 8.79
C ASP A 286 -1.62 0.18 7.51
N THR A 287 -0.95 0.18 6.35
CA THR A 287 -1.58 0.19 5.01
C THR A 287 -2.63 1.26 4.74
N GLY A 288 -2.68 2.34 5.53
CA GLY A 288 -3.68 3.40 5.42
C GLY A 288 -5.05 3.04 6.00
N SER A 289 -5.18 1.96 6.78
CA SER A 289 -6.45 1.52 7.37
C SER A 289 -7.03 2.54 8.37
N PHE A 290 -6.18 3.35 8.99
CA PHE A 290 -6.55 4.47 9.85
C PHE A 290 -5.90 5.76 9.39
N ALA A 291 -6.65 6.84 9.40
CA ALA A 291 -6.12 8.18 9.39
C ALA A 291 -6.38 8.85 10.74
N HIS A 292 -5.73 10.00 11.00
CA HIS A 292 -6.09 10.79 12.17
C HIS A 292 -7.51 11.35 12.03
N VAL A 293 -8.12 11.67 13.17
CA VAL A 293 -9.46 12.25 13.21
C VAL A 293 -9.51 13.67 12.64
N ALA A 294 -10.70 14.10 12.21
CA ALA A 294 -11.00 15.42 11.65
C ALA A 294 -10.10 15.81 10.45
N LEU A 295 -10.17 14.99 9.40
CA LEU A 295 -9.44 15.17 8.16
C LEU A 295 -9.86 16.43 7.40
N THR A 296 -8.87 17.03 6.76
CA THR A 296 -8.96 18.23 5.94
C THR A 296 -8.13 18.06 4.66
N GLU A 297 -8.39 18.93 3.69
CA GLU A 297 -7.73 18.91 2.37
C GLU A 297 -6.23 19.29 2.44
N LYS A 298 -5.75 19.74 3.61
CA LYS A 298 -4.36 20.13 3.86
C LYS A 298 -3.53 19.01 4.47
N ASP A 299 -4.16 17.93 4.89
CA ASP A 299 -3.47 16.85 5.58
C ASP A 299 -2.61 16.04 4.61
N VAL A 300 -1.55 15.46 5.17
CA VAL A 300 -0.70 14.48 4.48
C VAL A 300 -0.72 13.23 5.34
N LEU A 301 -1.16 12.13 4.75
CA LEU A 301 -1.41 10.89 5.48
C LEU A 301 -0.27 9.90 5.22
N PRO A 302 0.71 9.79 6.13
CA PRO A 302 1.72 8.75 6.03
C PRO A 302 1.08 7.39 6.31
N MET A 303 1.55 6.37 5.60
CA MET A 303 1.19 4.96 5.83
C MET A 303 2.40 4.06 5.60
N PHE A 304 2.52 3.00 6.40
CA PHE A 304 3.54 1.99 6.21
C PHE A 304 2.94 0.78 5.48
N HIS A 305 3.56 0.40 4.38
CA HIS A 305 3.13 -0.75 3.59
C HIS A 305 4.14 -1.89 3.78
N SER A 306 3.81 -2.84 4.66
CA SER A 306 4.70 -3.95 5.03
C SER A 306 5.10 -4.80 3.81
N TYR A 307 4.21 -4.95 2.82
CA TYR A 307 4.47 -5.72 1.60
C TYR A 307 5.43 -5.04 0.62
N MET A 308 5.54 -3.72 0.70
CA MET A 308 6.49 -2.94 -0.12
C MET A 308 7.70 -2.47 0.69
N CYS A 309 7.76 -2.83 1.98
CA CYS A 309 8.88 -2.57 2.87
C CYS A 309 9.22 -1.07 3.00
N ARG A 310 8.24 -0.16 2.87
CA ARG A 310 8.46 1.29 2.99
C ARG A 310 7.19 2.04 3.37
N SER A 311 7.37 3.28 3.78
CA SER A 311 6.27 4.23 3.96
C SER A 311 6.00 5.05 2.69
N PHE A 312 4.74 5.47 2.56
CA PHE A 312 4.23 6.36 1.53
C PHE A 312 3.46 7.51 2.18
N ASN A 313 3.38 8.64 1.48
CA ASN A 313 2.48 9.73 1.84
C ASN A 313 1.33 9.81 0.84
N ALA A 314 0.09 9.78 1.35
CA ALA A 314 -1.09 10.11 0.55
C ALA A 314 -1.52 11.55 0.79
N VAL A 315 -1.93 12.22 -0.29
CA VAL A 315 -2.39 13.61 -0.31
C VAL A 315 -3.80 13.72 -0.88
N TYR A 316 -4.49 14.80 -0.55
CA TYR A 316 -5.86 15.05 -0.97
C TYR A 316 -6.03 15.00 -2.51
N GLN A 317 -7.06 14.27 -2.97
CA GLN A 317 -7.42 14.09 -4.38
C GLN A 317 -8.79 14.67 -4.73
N GLY A 318 -9.66 14.85 -3.74
CA GLY A 318 -11.03 15.28 -3.96
C GLY A 318 -11.99 14.82 -2.88
N ARG A 319 -13.27 15.19 -3.03
CA ARG A 319 -14.37 14.67 -2.23
C ARG A 319 -15.31 13.88 -3.12
N ARG A 320 -15.82 12.76 -2.60
CA ARG A 320 -16.84 11.96 -3.28
C ARG A 320 -17.75 11.29 -2.28
N GLU A 321 -18.81 10.69 -2.79
CA GLU A 321 -19.72 9.88 -2.00
C GLU A 321 -19.41 8.40 -2.21
N VAL A 322 -19.20 7.65 -1.12
CA VAL A 322 -18.98 6.21 -1.13
C VAL A 322 -20.18 5.55 -0.46
N ALA A 323 -21.00 4.83 -1.24
CA ALA A 323 -22.20 4.17 -0.76
C ALA A 323 -23.11 5.09 0.10
N GLY A 324 -23.34 6.34 -0.32
CA GLY A 324 -24.15 7.30 0.45
C GLY A 324 -23.39 8.08 1.52
N ILE A 325 -22.12 7.78 1.78
CA ILE A 325 -21.33 8.40 2.85
C ILE A 325 -20.43 9.47 2.25
N PRO A 326 -20.51 10.74 2.72
CA PRO A 326 -19.55 11.77 2.34
C PRO A 326 -18.14 11.34 2.72
N SER A 327 -17.24 11.30 1.75
CA SER A 327 -15.85 10.87 1.93
C SER A 327 -14.86 11.87 1.35
N ILE A 328 -13.68 11.93 1.97
CA ILE A 328 -12.52 12.64 1.47
C ILE A 328 -11.54 11.63 0.89
N THR A 329 -11.12 11.85 -0.35
CA THR A 329 -10.24 10.94 -1.08
C THR A 329 -8.80 11.40 -0.94
N PHE A 330 -7.92 10.49 -0.53
CA PHE A 330 -6.47 10.66 -0.49
C PHE A 330 -5.82 9.64 -1.42
N GLY A 331 -4.69 10.02 -2.03
CA GLY A 331 -3.98 9.17 -2.99
C GLY A 331 -2.48 9.39 -2.96
N VAL A 332 -1.74 8.35 -3.34
CA VAL A 332 -0.29 8.41 -3.52
C VAL A 332 0.05 8.94 -4.91
N GLU A 333 0.71 10.10 -4.94
CA GLU A 333 1.09 10.80 -6.17
C GLU A 333 2.31 10.16 -6.87
N PRO A 334 2.51 10.42 -8.18
CA PRO A 334 3.67 9.92 -8.94
C PRO A 334 5.02 10.20 -8.27
N ASP A 335 5.15 11.34 -7.61
CA ASP A 335 6.37 11.73 -6.91
C ASP A 335 6.80 10.72 -5.83
N GLU A 336 5.90 9.94 -5.23
CA GLU A 336 6.28 8.94 -4.22
C GLU A 336 6.90 7.67 -4.85
N TRP A 337 6.68 7.48 -6.15
CA TRP A 337 7.20 6.41 -6.99
C TRP A 337 8.45 6.83 -7.79
N ASP A 338 8.83 8.11 -7.76
CA ASP A 338 9.99 8.63 -8.46
C ASP A 338 11.24 8.62 -7.56
N THR A 339 12.11 7.63 -7.76
CA THR A 339 13.36 7.49 -7.00
C THR A 339 14.48 8.41 -7.49
N THR A 340 14.26 9.15 -8.60
CA THR A 340 15.20 10.17 -9.07
C THR A 340 15.16 11.42 -8.19
N LEU A 341 13.99 11.74 -7.62
CA LEU A 341 13.80 12.87 -6.72
C LEU A 341 14.69 12.77 -5.47
N GLU A 342 15.23 13.91 -5.05
CA GLU A 342 16.13 13.98 -3.89
C GLU A 342 15.48 13.48 -2.60
N LYS A 343 14.18 13.74 -2.41
CA LYS A 343 13.39 13.24 -1.26
C LYS A 343 13.31 11.71 -1.18
N ASN A 344 13.51 11.01 -2.31
CA ASN A 344 13.37 9.57 -2.44
C ASN A 344 14.70 8.86 -2.70
N LYS A 345 15.84 9.56 -2.55
CA LYS A 345 17.17 9.00 -2.85
C LYS A 345 17.50 7.71 -2.10
N GLY A 346 16.90 7.52 -0.93
CA GLY A 346 17.06 6.32 -0.12
C GLY A 346 16.45 5.05 -0.71
N PHE A 347 15.55 5.19 -1.69
CA PHE A 347 14.84 4.09 -2.37
C PHE A 347 15.47 3.73 -3.73
N ARG A 348 16.59 4.37 -4.09
CA ARG A 348 17.26 4.15 -5.38
C ARG A 348 17.77 2.72 -5.49
N TYR A 349 17.49 2.09 -6.63
CA TYR A 349 18.03 0.79 -6.96
C TYR A 349 19.55 0.86 -7.11
N LYS A 350 20.27 -0.05 -6.46
CA LYS A 350 21.74 -0.05 -6.45
C LYS A 350 22.33 -0.33 -7.83
N ASN A 351 21.70 -1.23 -8.59
CA ASN A 351 22.16 -1.65 -9.91
C ASN A 351 23.63 -2.11 -9.87
N ASP A 352 23.91 -3.08 -8.99
CA ASP A 352 25.25 -3.66 -8.78
C ASP A 352 25.79 -4.33 -10.07
N GLU A 353 24.89 -4.73 -10.95
CA GLU A 353 25.15 -5.28 -12.27
C GLU A 353 25.63 -4.25 -13.30
N GLN A 354 25.50 -2.95 -13.00
CA GLN A 354 25.90 -1.83 -13.86
C GLN A 354 25.25 -1.85 -15.25
N ILE A 355 23.97 -2.23 -15.31
CA ILE A 355 23.23 -2.37 -16.56
C ILE A 355 22.35 -1.14 -16.80
N ASN A 356 22.41 -0.61 -18.02
CA ASN A 356 21.41 0.37 -18.46
C ASN A 356 20.19 -0.37 -19.04
N TYR A 357 19.14 -0.51 -18.23
CA TYR A 357 17.89 -1.14 -18.64
C TYR A 357 17.07 -0.29 -19.62
N TYR A 358 17.31 1.02 -19.69
CA TYR A 358 16.53 1.97 -20.47
C TYR A 358 17.44 2.99 -21.18
N PRO A 359 18.17 2.58 -22.24
CA PRO A 359 19.14 3.43 -22.92
C PRO A 359 18.51 4.68 -23.58
N GLU A 360 17.22 4.62 -23.90
CA GLU A 360 16.45 5.74 -24.45
C GLU A 360 16.04 6.77 -23.38
N TRP A 361 16.29 6.48 -22.10
CA TRP A 361 16.02 7.37 -20.97
C TRP A 361 17.33 7.77 -20.25
N PRO A 362 17.43 9.01 -19.74
CA PRO A 362 16.52 10.14 -19.95
C PRO A 362 16.68 10.78 -21.32
N THR A 363 15.59 11.35 -21.83
CA THR A 363 15.63 12.24 -22.98
C THR A 363 16.09 13.63 -22.51
N CYS A 364 17.31 14.01 -22.86
CA CYS A 364 17.89 15.31 -22.52
C CYS A 364 18.11 16.14 -23.80
N PRO A 365 17.13 16.94 -24.24
CA PRO A 365 17.15 17.60 -25.56
C PRO A 365 18.31 18.58 -25.75
N ASN A 366 18.72 19.27 -24.67
CA ASN A 366 19.78 20.29 -24.71
C ASN A 366 21.15 19.77 -24.26
N TRP A 367 21.28 18.45 -24.07
CA TRP A 367 22.51 17.87 -23.54
C TRP A 367 23.65 17.92 -24.57
N ASN A 368 24.79 18.44 -24.15
CA ASN A 368 26.02 18.43 -24.94
C ASN A 368 27.23 18.27 -24.01
N ALA A 369 27.93 17.14 -24.12
CA ALA A 369 29.13 16.84 -23.32
C ALA A 369 30.22 17.92 -23.42
N SER A 370 30.32 18.64 -24.55
CA SER A 370 31.29 19.74 -24.71
C SER A 370 31.01 20.93 -23.82
N ASN A 371 29.78 21.08 -23.33
CA ASN A 371 29.36 22.13 -22.40
C ASN A 371 29.45 21.70 -20.93
N CYS A 372 30.09 20.56 -20.65
CA CYS A 372 30.33 20.14 -19.28
C CYS A 372 31.33 21.08 -18.59
N VAL A 373 30.89 21.67 -17.47
CA VAL A 373 31.74 22.46 -16.57
C VAL A 373 31.69 21.80 -15.18
N ALA A 374 32.42 20.70 -15.03
CA ALA A 374 32.66 20.07 -13.72
C ALA A 374 34.11 20.32 -13.31
N THR A 375 34.34 20.66 -12.04
CA THR A 375 35.69 20.81 -11.49
C THR A 375 35.94 19.74 -10.42
N LYS A 376 37.21 19.52 -10.04
CA LYS A 376 37.53 18.59 -8.95
C LYS A 376 36.97 19.05 -7.60
N ASP A 377 36.83 20.35 -7.41
CA ASP A 377 36.36 20.97 -6.17
C ASP A 377 34.83 21.11 -6.11
N ASP A 378 34.15 20.97 -7.26
CA ASP A 378 32.68 21.00 -7.40
C ASP A 378 32.24 19.96 -8.44
N PRO A 379 32.17 18.67 -8.04
CA PRO A 379 31.73 17.60 -8.93
C PRO A 379 30.21 17.68 -9.15
N VAL A 380 29.78 17.49 -10.40
CA VAL A 380 28.35 17.43 -10.73
C VAL A 380 27.74 16.14 -10.18
N ASP A 381 26.72 16.28 -9.34
CA ASP A 381 25.88 15.15 -8.92
C ASP A 381 24.81 14.87 -9.98
N CYS A 382 25.10 13.86 -10.81
CA CYS A 382 24.20 13.40 -11.87
C CYS A 382 22.89 12.81 -11.38
N PHE A 383 22.67 12.60 -10.08
CA PHE A 383 21.34 12.29 -9.58
C PHE A 383 20.46 13.52 -9.43
N THR A 384 21.04 14.66 -9.01
CA THR A 384 20.25 15.90 -8.81
C THR A 384 19.81 16.53 -10.13
N ASP A 385 20.63 16.38 -11.18
CA ASP A 385 20.34 16.81 -12.53
C ASP A 385 20.89 15.77 -13.53
N ILE A 386 20.09 14.75 -13.82
CA ILE A 386 20.46 13.64 -14.73
C ILE A 386 20.73 14.18 -16.16
N CYS A 387 20.15 15.32 -16.52
CA CYS A 387 20.34 15.94 -17.82
C CYS A 387 21.45 17.00 -17.85
N ASN A 388 22.23 17.13 -16.78
CA ASN A 388 23.39 18.00 -16.78
C ASN A 388 24.38 17.58 -17.89
N ASN A 389 25.02 18.56 -18.54
CA ASN A 389 25.98 18.34 -19.63
C ASN A 389 27.18 17.46 -19.22
N CYS A 390 27.51 17.40 -17.93
CA CYS A 390 28.57 16.53 -17.39
C CYS A 390 28.14 15.09 -17.17
N CYS A 391 26.84 14.79 -17.23
CA CYS A 391 26.29 13.48 -16.93
C CYS A 391 26.14 12.65 -18.20
N GLN A 392 26.54 11.39 -18.13
CA GLN A 392 26.22 10.44 -19.20
C GLN A 392 24.78 9.99 -18.98
N ARG A 393 23.93 10.07 -20.02
CA ARG A 393 22.48 9.82 -19.95
C ARG A 393 22.13 8.62 -19.04
N GLY A 394 21.52 8.91 -17.89
CA GLY A 394 21.04 7.91 -16.92
C GLY A 394 22.13 7.24 -16.08
N LYS A 395 23.41 7.46 -16.39
CA LYS A 395 24.54 6.98 -15.60
C LYS A 395 24.74 7.87 -14.39
N VAL A 396 24.87 7.26 -13.21
CA VAL A 396 25.22 7.98 -12.01
C VAL A 396 26.28 7.23 -11.20
N GLY A 397 27.41 7.89 -10.96
CA GLY A 397 28.62 7.23 -10.48
C GLY A 397 29.04 6.14 -11.47
N ASP A 398 29.18 4.91 -10.96
CA ASP A 398 29.54 3.74 -11.75
C ASP A 398 28.32 2.88 -12.16
N THR A 399 27.10 3.29 -11.81
CA THR A 399 25.86 2.53 -12.09
C THR A 399 24.88 3.36 -12.94
N TYR A 400 23.68 2.81 -13.21
CA TYR A 400 22.62 3.52 -13.92
C TYR A 400 21.38 3.66 -13.03
N ALA A 401 20.80 4.85 -13.03
CA ALA A 401 19.54 5.13 -12.35
C ALA A 401 18.38 4.44 -13.07
N LEU A 402 17.37 4.02 -12.30
CA LEU A 402 16.09 3.64 -12.89
C LEU A 402 15.27 4.90 -13.21
N PRO A 403 14.46 4.86 -14.28
CA PRO A 403 13.46 5.89 -14.55
C PRO A 403 12.43 6.04 -13.40
N PRO A 404 11.72 7.17 -13.34
CA PRO A 404 10.59 7.37 -12.42
C PRO A 404 9.56 6.22 -12.49
N GLY A 405 8.87 5.97 -11.38
CA GLY A 405 7.81 4.96 -11.29
C GLY A 405 8.29 3.55 -10.87
N LEU A 406 9.60 3.39 -10.59
CA LEU A 406 10.25 2.11 -10.32
C LEU A 406 11.08 2.16 -9.03
N PHE A 407 10.99 1.11 -8.21
CA PHE A 407 11.90 0.89 -7.08
C PHE A 407 12.05 -0.60 -6.73
N GLN A 408 13.10 -0.97 -5.99
CA GLN A 408 13.39 -2.37 -5.70
C GLN A 408 12.49 -2.94 -4.59
N MET A 409 12.12 -4.21 -4.71
CA MET A 409 11.58 -5.00 -3.59
C MET A 409 12.73 -5.48 -2.71
N VAL A 410 12.91 -4.85 -1.55
CA VAL A 410 14.04 -5.11 -0.65
C VAL A 410 13.78 -6.19 0.39
N CYS A 411 12.51 -6.46 0.72
CA CYS A 411 12.12 -7.48 1.69
C CYS A 411 11.13 -8.48 1.09
N TYR A 412 11.01 -9.63 1.73
CA TYR A 412 9.85 -10.50 1.53
C TYR A 412 8.60 -9.73 1.92
N PRO A 413 7.57 -9.65 1.06
CA PRO A 413 6.38 -8.86 1.35
C PRO A 413 5.83 -9.12 2.75
N GLY A 414 5.88 -8.14 3.66
CA GLY A 414 5.33 -8.31 5.01
C GLY A 414 6.16 -9.16 5.97
N ARG A 415 7.44 -9.45 5.67
CA ARG A 415 8.36 -10.12 6.61
C ARG A 415 9.62 -9.30 6.83
N MET A 416 10.19 -9.35 8.05
CA MET A 416 11.47 -8.71 8.40
C MET A 416 12.66 -9.53 7.88
N LYS A 417 12.67 -9.81 6.58
CA LYS A 417 13.69 -10.62 5.90
C LYS A 417 13.95 -10.06 4.52
N MET A 418 15.22 -9.95 4.14
CA MET A 418 15.61 -9.46 2.80
C MET A 418 15.12 -10.42 1.71
N SER A 419 14.60 -9.88 0.59
CA SER A 419 14.24 -10.68 -0.58
C SER A 419 15.50 -11.18 -1.29
N PRO A 420 15.61 -12.49 -1.64
CA PRO A 420 16.69 -13.03 -2.46
C PRO A 420 16.45 -12.80 -3.97
N PHE A 421 15.30 -12.24 -4.34
CA PHE A 421 14.89 -12.06 -5.73
C PHE A 421 15.11 -10.62 -6.19
N ALA A 422 15.56 -10.46 -7.43
CA ALA A 422 15.66 -9.17 -8.09
C ALA A 422 14.30 -8.75 -8.65
N ILE A 423 13.38 -8.38 -7.76
CA ILE A 423 12.04 -7.89 -8.14
C ILE A 423 12.00 -6.37 -7.95
N LEU A 424 11.31 -5.69 -8.87
CA LEU A 424 11.07 -4.26 -8.83
C LEU A 424 9.58 -3.96 -8.83
N TRP A 425 9.17 -3.08 -7.94
CA TRP A 425 7.84 -2.50 -7.87
C TRP A 425 7.65 -1.43 -8.93
N SER A 426 6.46 -1.40 -9.51
CA SER A 426 5.97 -0.32 -10.36
C SER A 426 4.48 -0.12 -10.20
N THR A 427 3.96 0.91 -10.84
CA THR A 427 2.52 1.01 -11.11
C THR A 427 2.11 0.09 -12.28
N PRO A 428 0.84 -0.35 -12.36
CA PRO A 428 0.40 -1.22 -13.45
C PRO A 428 0.61 -0.59 -14.83
N HIS A 429 1.11 -1.40 -15.76
CA HIS A 429 1.54 -1.00 -17.12
C HIS A 429 2.51 0.18 -17.13
N PHE A 430 3.28 0.36 -16.05
CA PHE A 430 4.21 1.47 -15.89
C PHE A 430 3.55 2.86 -15.99
N LEU A 431 2.33 3.02 -15.48
CA LEU A 431 1.54 4.26 -15.56
C LEU A 431 2.32 5.54 -15.18
N TYR A 432 3.14 5.48 -14.14
CA TYR A 432 3.93 6.62 -13.63
C TYR A 432 5.35 6.69 -14.19
N SER A 433 5.69 5.88 -15.18
CA SER A 433 7.00 5.87 -15.80
C SER A 433 7.01 6.56 -17.17
N PRO A 434 8.18 7.03 -17.65
CA PRO A 434 8.32 7.61 -18.97
C PRO A 434 7.96 6.62 -20.08
N GLN A 435 7.57 7.14 -21.25
CA GLN A 435 7.19 6.32 -22.42
C GLN A 435 8.29 5.32 -22.83
N ALA A 436 9.57 5.67 -22.68
CA ALA A 436 10.70 4.77 -22.95
C ALA A 436 10.68 3.47 -22.12
N VAL A 437 10.04 3.48 -20.94
CA VAL A 437 9.83 2.30 -20.10
C VAL A 437 8.65 1.47 -20.61
N VAL A 438 7.56 2.14 -20.99
CA VAL A 438 6.37 1.49 -21.55
C VAL A 438 6.71 0.79 -22.87
N ASP A 439 7.49 1.45 -23.73
CA ASP A 439 7.90 0.96 -25.05
C ASP A 439 9.03 -0.09 -25.00
N SER A 440 9.59 -0.38 -23.81
CA SER A 440 10.68 -1.35 -23.67
C SER A 440 10.19 -2.80 -23.84
N VAL A 441 8.88 -3.02 -23.73
CA VAL A 441 8.18 -4.28 -23.97
C VAL A 441 6.91 -4.03 -24.77
N VAL A 442 6.43 -5.04 -25.51
CA VAL A 442 5.19 -4.93 -26.29
C VAL A 442 4.01 -5.46 -25.49
N GLY A 443 2.87 -4.77 -25.54
CA GLY A 443 1.60 -5.22 -24.93
C GLY A 443 1.14 -4.41 -23.71
N LEU A 444 1.85 -3.34 -23.35
CA LEU A 444 1.46 -2.47 -22.23
C LEU A 444 0.56 -1.31 -22.68
N HIS A 445 -0.46 -1.02 -21.88
CA HIS A 445 -1.45 0.02 -22.15
C HIS A 445 -1.80 0.80 -20.86
N PRO A 446 -0.93 1.71 -20.40
CA PRO A 446 -1.17 2.49 -19.18
C PRO A 446 -2.47 3.31 -19.28
N SER A 447 -3.26 3.31 -18.21
CA SER A 447 -4.51 4.06 -18.10
C SER A 447 -4.66 4.62 -16.70
N VAL A 448 -4.84 5.93 -16.57
CA VAL A 448 -5.07 6.57 -15.26
C VAL A 448 -6.34 6.03 -14.59
N GLU A 449 -7.40 5.80 -15.37
CA GLU A 449 -8.68 5.31 -14.84
C GLU A 449 -8.56 3.90 -14.24
N ARG A 450 -7.77 3.03 -14.88
CA ARG A 450 -7.67 1.61 -14.48
C ARG A 450 -6.50 1.32 -13.57
N HIS A 451 -5.41 2.07 -13.66
CA HIS A 451 -4.11 1.70 -13.09
C HIS A 451 -3.62 2.66 -12.02
N LYS A 452 -4.42 3.67 -11.63
CA LYS A 452 -4.04 4.57 -10.53
C LYS A 452 -3.86 3.75 -9.24
N PRO A 453 -2.67 3.80 -8.60
CA PRO A 453 -2.39 3.04 -7.38
C PRO A 453 -2.91 3.77 -6.13
N MET A 454 -3.12 3.01 -5.06
CA MET A 454 -3.18 3.50 -3.67
C MET A 454 -4.11 4.71 -3.45
N ILE A 455 -5.41 4.50 -3.63
CA ILE A 455 -6.48 5.48 -3.38
C ILE A 455 -7.30 5.04 -2.18
N TYR A 456 -7.53 5.98 -1.26
CA TYR A 456 -8.21 5.74 0.00
C TYR A 456 -9.31 6.78 0.17
N ASP A 457 -10.53 6.32 0.41
CA ASP A 457 -11.66 7.16 0.77
C ASP A 457 -11.90 7.07 2.26
N TYR A 458 -11.90 8.21 2.95
CA TYR A 458 -12.11 8.27 4.40
C TYR A 458 -13.38 9.03 4.75
N GLU A 459 -14.07 8.60 5.80
CA GLU A 459 -15.07 9.44 6.45
C GLU A 459 -14.34 10.60 7.17
N PRO A 460 -14.63 11.87 6.84
CA PRO A 460 -13.80 13.00 7.25
C PRO A 460 -13.68 13.21 8.76
N MET A 461 -14.73 12.95 9.55
CA MET A 461 -14.68 13.21 10.98
C MET A 461 -13.85 12.18 11.75
N SER A 462 -14.05 10.90 11.43
CA SER A 462 -13.45 9.78 12.13
C SER A 462 -12.09 9.37 11.59
N GLY A 463 -11.79 9.68 10.32
CA GLY A 463 -10.59 9.18 9.65
C GLY A 463 -10.63 7.67 9.36
N LEU A 464 -11.82 7.05 9.44
CA LEU A 464 -12.02 5.65 9.09
C LEU A 464 -12.19 5.48 7.59
N VAL A 465 -11.62 4.42 7.05
CA VAL A 465 -11.68 4.11 5.62
C VAL A 465 -13.06 3.57 5.22
N SER A 466 -13.63 4.11 4.14
CA SER A 466 -14.91 3.69 3.57
C SER A 466 -14.74 2.82 2.32
N GLN A 467 -13.64 3.03 1.57
CA GLN A 467 -13.23 2.24 0.43
C GLN A 467 -11.72 2.41 0.18
N VAL A 468 -11.07 1.33 -0.26
CA VAL A 468 -9.68 1.35 -0.73
C VAL A 468 -9.62 0.79 -2.14
N SER A 469 -8.75 1.40 -2.95
CA SER A 469 -8.35 0.88 -4.24
C SER A 469 -6.83 0.86 -4.32
N TYR A 470 -6.25 -0.33 -4.22
CA TYR A 470 -4.81 -0.53 -4.20
C TYR A 470 -4.38 -1.30 -5.46
N ARG A 471 -3.30 -0.85 -6.10
CA ARG A 471 -2.79 -1.46 -7.32
C ARG A 471 -1.27 -1.35 -7.35
N ALA A 472 -0.60 -2.45 -7.68
CA ALA A 472 0.84 -2.48 -7.80
C ALA A 472 1.25 -3.56 -8.82
N GLN A 473 2.42 -3.40 -9.42
CA GLN A 473 2.99 -4.33 -10.38
C GLN A 473 4.39 -4.74 -9.96
N ILE A 474 4.72 -6.01 -10.20
CA ILE A 474 6.07 -6.54 -10.00
C ILE A 474 6.72 -6.88 -11.34
N ASN A 475 8.02 -6.66 -11.40
CA ASN A 475 8.82 -6.77 -12.61
C ASN A 475 10.17 -7.44 -12.29
N MET A 476 10.75 -8.13 -13.26
CA MET A 476 12.10 -8.72 -13.14
C MET A 476 13.04 -8.20 -14.22
N PRO A 477 14.34 -8.02 -13.92
CA PRO A 477 15.31 -7.59 -14.90
C PRO A 477 15.75 -8.74 -15.80
N PHE A 478 15.68 -8.52 -17.11
CA PHE A 478 16.44 -9.27 -18.11
C PHE A 478 17.63 -8.43 -18.54
N PHE A 479 18.79 -9.08 -18.68
CA PHE A 479 20.00 -8.44 -19.18
C PHE A 479 21.03 -9.49 -19.60
N SER A 480 21.91 -9.08 -20.52
CA SER A 480 23.06 -9.87 -20.95
C SER A 480 24.00 -10.12 -19.77
N ASN A 481 23.99 -11.33 -19.23
CA ASN A 481 24.77 -11.69 -18.06
C ASN A 481 26.09 -12.36 -18.47
N LYS A 482 27.23 -11.72 -18.17
CA LYS A 482 28.56 -12.26 -18.47
C LYS A 482 28.96 -13.49 -17.63
N TYR A 483 28.22 -13.77 -16.55
CA TYR A 483 28.49 -14.90 -15.65
C TYR A 483 27.52 -16.06 -15.86
N VAL A 484 26.37 -15.86 -16.51
CA VAL A 484 25.37 -16.90 -16.76
C VAL A 484 25.22 -17.08 -18.27
N LEU A 485 25.74 -18.19 -18.80
CA LEU A 485 25.84 -18.43 -20.25
C LEU A 485 24.50 -18.32 -20.98
N GLN A 486 23.43 -18.88 -20.39
CA GLN A 486 22.08 -18.87 -20.96
C GLN A 486 21.51 -17.46 -21.11
N ASN A 487 21.97 -16.51 -20.28
CA ASN A 487 21.47 -15.14 -20.27
C ASN A 487 22.32 -14.22 -21.17
N SER A 488 23.29 -14.74 -21.92
CA SER A 488 24.26 -13.92 -22.68
C SER A 488 23.65 -13.15 -23.85
N HIS A 489 22.49 -13.59 -24.37
CA HIS A 489 21.78 -12.94 -25.47
C HIS A 489 20.61 -12.06 -25.01
N LEU A 490 20.27 -12.09 -23.71
CA LEU A 490 19.12 -11.34 -23.21
C LEU A 490 19.30 -9.85 -23.40
N ARG A 491 18.26 -9.21 -23.91
CA ARG A 491 18.16 -7.75 -23.96
C ARG A 491 17.99 -7.18 -22.55
N SER A 492 18.69 -6.08 -22.28
CA SER A 492 18.51 -5.31 -21.04
C SER A 492 17.16 -4.60 -21.03
N THR A 493 16.24 -5.04 -20.17
CA THR A 493 14.94 -4.41 -19.89
C THR A 493 14.35 -5.00 -18.60
N LEU A 494 13.40 -4.31 -17.97
CA LEU A 494 12.52 -4.97 -16.99
C LEU A 494 11.35 -5.62 -17.73
N VAL A 495 10.95 -6.80 -17.28
CA VAL A 495 9.81 -7.56 -17.80
C VAL A 495 8.75 -7.64 -16.70
N PRO A 496 7.56 -7.05 -16.93
CA PRO A 496 6.40 -7.22 -16.05
C PRO A 496 6.03 -8.68 -15.88
N ILE A 497 5.71 -9.09 -14.65
CA ILE A 497 5.29 -10.45 -14.31
C ILE A 497 3.78 -10.49 -14.12
N LEU A 498 3.29 -9.64 -13.21
CA LEU A 498 1.89 -9.50 -12.88
C LEU A 498 1.65 -8.13 -12.26
N TYR A 499 0.39 -7.68 -12.28
CA TYR A 499 -0.09 -6.64 -11.39
C TYR A 499 -1.28 -7.11 -10.58
N GLU A 500 -1.38 -6.58 -9.36
CA GLU A 500 -2.52 -6.78 -8.48
C GLU A 500 -3.43 -5.55 -8.52
N SER A 501 -4.73 -5.79 -8.41
CA SER A 501 -5.74 -4.78 -8.19
C SER A 501 -6.65 -5.25 -7.06
N ASP A 502 -6.50 -4.61 -5.91
CA ASP A 502 -7.33 -4.79 -4.73
C ASP A 502 -8.41 -3.70 -4.69
N GLU A 503 -9.65 -4.14 -4.52
CA GLU A 503 -10.77 -3.31 -4.15
C GLU A 503 -11.32 -3.79 -2.81
N ALA A 504 -11.05 -3.00 -1.76
CA ALA A 504 -11.56 -3.28 -0.42
C ALA A 504 -12.73 -2.33 -0.11
N VAL A 505 -13.91 -2.92 0.10
CA VAL A 505 -15.15 -2.19 0.43
C VAL A 505 -15.69 -2.66 1.77
N LEU A 506 -16.42 -1.80 2.48
CA LEU A 506 -17.08 -2.22 3.71
C LEU A 506 -18.20 -3.23 3.42
N THR A 507 -18.48 -4.10 4.38
CA THR A 507 -19.70 -4.92 4.37
C THR A 507 -20.96 -4.05 4.48
N ASP A 508 -22.10 -4.54 3.99
CA ASP A 508 -23.38 -3.82 4.03
C ASP A 508 -23.79 -3.38 5.45
N TYR A 509 -23.50 -4.23 6.44
CA TYR A 509 -23.72 -3.90 7.85
C TYR A 509 -22.83 -2.73 8.31
N ALA A 510 -21.55 -2.75 7.97
CA ALA A 510 -20.63 -1.66 8.32
C ALA A 510 -21.02 -0.35 7.62
N TYR A 511 -21.39 -0.38 6.34
CA TYR A 511 -21.95 0.80 5.66
C TYR A 511 -23.21 1.32 6.36
N SER A 512 -24.08 0.44 6.83
CA SER A 512 -25.28 0.83 7.59
C SER A 512 -24.92 1.53 8.90
N LEU A 513 -23.92 1.02 9.63
CA LEU A 513 -23.41 1.66 10.84
C LEU A 513 -22.82 3.05 10.55
N TYR A 514 -22.05 3.19 9.48
CA TYR A 514 -21.46 4.47 9.08
C TYR A 514 -22.56 5.48 8.76
N ARG A 515 -23.60 5.09 8.00
CA ARG A 515 -24.73 6.00 7.72
C ARG A 515 -25.49 6.38 8.99
N ILE A 516 -25.71 5.44 9.91
CA ILE A 516 -26.35 5.74 11.21
C ILE A 516 -25.52 6.73 12.01
N GLY A 517 -24.21 6.49 12.14
CA GLY A 517 -23.31 7.30 12.94
C GLY A 517 -23.00 8.67 12.36
N PHE A 518 -22.75 8.76 11.05
CA PHE A 518 -22.20 9.95 10.39
C PHE A 518 -23.22 10.76 9.57
N ILE A 519 -24.39 10.20 9.26
CA ILE A 519 -25.43 10.89 8.48
C ILE A 519 -26.70 11.05 9.31
N TYR A 520 -27.34 9.92 9.67
CA TYR A 520 -28.65 9.95 10.28
C TYR A 520 -28.63 10.51 11.70
N GLY A 521 -27.64 10.13 12.52
CA GLY A 521 -27.48 10.64 13.88
C GLY A 521 -27.37 12.18 13.93
N PRO A 522 -26.39 12.79 13.25
CA PRO A 522 -26.24 14.24 13.21
C PRO A 522 -27.44 14.96 12.60
N ASN A 523 -27.98 14.46 11.49
CA ASN A 523 -29.13 15.07 10.84
C ASN A 523 -30.41 14.97 11.68
N PHE A 524 -30.59 13.90 12.44
CA PHE A 524 -31.72 13.75 13.35
C PHE A 524 -31.66 14.80 14.46
N VAL A 525 -30.50 14.98 15.09
CA VAL A 525 -30.36 15.99 16.15
C VAL A 525 -30.44 17.41 15.60
N LEU A 526 -29.89 17.67 14.42
CA LEU A 526 -30.04 18.96 13.73
C LEU A 526 -31.51 19.25 13.42
N GLY A 527 -32.22 18.30 12.81
CA GLY A 527 -33.63 18.42 12.47
C GLY A 527 -34.52 18.61 13.71
N PHE A 528 -34.25 17.85 14.78
CA PHE A 528 -34.90 17.99 16.07
C PHE A 528 -34.66 19.39 16.66
N SER A 529 -33.41 19.88 16.64
CA SER A 529 -33.06 21.20 17.14
C SER A 529 -33.80 22.31 16.39
N ILE A 530 -33.85 22.23 15.06
CA ILE A 530 -34.60 23.17 14.20
C ILE A 530 -36.10 23.11 14.49
N ALA A 531 -36.67 21.91 14.65
CA ALA A 531 -38.08 21.73 14.96
C ALA A 531 -38.47 22.36 16.31
N PHE A 532 -37.61 22.23 17.32
CA PHE A 532 -37.82 22.86 18.64
C PHE A 532 -37.75 24.39 18.58
N ILE A 533 -36.85 24.96 17.77
CA ILE A 533 -36.80 26.41 17.53
C ILE A 533 -38.05 26.87 16.79
N PHE A 534 -38.47 26.15 15.75
CA PHE A 534 -39.69 26.48 15.01
C PHE A 534 -40.94 26.42 15.90
N LEU A 535 -41.06 25.39 16.73
CA LEU A 535 -42.14 25.26 17.72
C LEU A 535 -42.12 26.42 18.72
N SER A 536 -40.93 26.82 19.18
CA SER A 536 -40.78 27.99 20.05
C SER A 536 -41.31 29.27 19.40
N VAL A 537 -40.97 29.52 18.13
CA VAL A 537 -41.44 30.69 17.37
C VAL A 537 -42.97 30.65 17.21
N CYS A 538 -43.55 29.50 16.88
CA CYS A 538 -45.00 29.33 16.79
C CYS A 538 -45.71 29.63 18.11
N LEU A 539 -45.18 29.12 19.23
CA LEU A 539 -45.71 29.39 20.57
C LEU A 539 -45.54 30.86 20.98
N ALA A 540 -44.44 31.50 20.59
CA ALA A 540 -44.22 32.92 20.84
C ALA A 540 -45.22 33.80 20.06
N VAL A 541 -45.50 33.48 18.79
CA VAL A 541 -46.54 34.14 17.99
C VAL A 541 -47.91 33.95 18.64
N LEU A 542 -48.25 32.73 19.06
CA LEU A 542 -49.50 32.43 19.75
C LEU A 542 -49.62 33.24 21.06
N PHE A 543 -48.54 33.31 21.84
CA PHE A 543 -48.47 34.10 23.07
C PHE A 543 -48.75 35.58 22.80
N VAL A 544 -48.12 36.17 21.77
CA VAL A 544 -48.37 37.56 21.35
C VAL A 544 -49.83 37.78 20.93
N VAL A 545 -50.43 36.84 20.19
CA VAL A 545 -51.86 36.91 19.80
C VAL A 545 -52.78 36.87 21.02
N LEU A 546 -52.52 35.95 21.97
CA LEU A 546 -53.30 35.83 23.21
C LEU A 546 -53.15 37.08 24.10
N LEU A 547 -51.93 37.65 24.20
CA LEU A 547 -51.69 38.92 24.89
C LEU A 547 -52.50 40.07 24.26
N ARG A 548 -52.46 40.21 22.93
CA ARG A 548 -53.24 41.23 22.21
C ARG A 548 -54.75 41.06 22.44
N ARG A 549 -55.26 39.82 22.39
CA ARG A 549 -56.67 39.52 22.69
C ARG A 549 -57.03 39.91 24.13
N ARG A 550 -56.25 39.48 25.12
CA ARG A 550 -56.46 39.82 26.53
C ARG A 550 -56.47 41.35 26.74
N ASN A 551 -55.51 42.07 26.18
CA ASN A 551 -55.44 43.53 26.30
C ASN A 551 -56.64 44.23 25.64
N ARG A 552 -57.14 43.73 24.50
CA ARG A 552 -58.38 44.22 23.90
C ARG A 552 -59.60 43.96 24.80
N THR A 553 -59.73 42.77 25.38
CA THR A 553 -60.87 42.44 26.27
C THR A 553 -60.85 43.27 27.55
N ILE A 554 -59.67 43.56 28.12
CA ILE A 554 -59.54 44.43 29.30
C ILE A 554 -59.95 45.87 28.95
N LYS A 555 -59.53 46.39 27.77
CA LYS A 555 -59.94 47.72 27.29
C LYS A 555 -61.44 47.87 26.99
N LEU A 556 -62.15 46.76 26.75
CA LEU A 556 -63.61 46.75 26.51
C LEU A 556 -64.42 46.59 27.80
N ALA A 557 -63.78 46.26 28.93
CA ALA A 557 -64.40 46.02 30.23
C ALA A 557 -64.14 47.15 31.25
N LEU A 558 -63.23 48.07 30.94
CA LEU A 558 -63.03 49.39 31.55
C LEU A 558 -63.79 50.42 30.72
#